data_AF-A0A0C3FXP0-F1
#
_entry.id   AF-A0A0C3FXP0-F1
#
_cell.length_a   1.000
_cell.length_b   1.000
_cell.length_c   1.000
_cell.angle_alpha   90.00
_cell.angle_beta   90.00
_cell.angle_gamma   90.00
#
_symmetry.space_group_name_H-M   'P 1'
#
loop_
_entity.id
_entity.type
_entity.pdbx_description
1 polymer ?
#
loop_
_entity_poly.entity_id
_entity_poly.type
_entity_poly.pdbx_seq_one_letter_code
_entity_poly.pdbx_strand_id
1 'polypeptide(L)'
;LLDTAYWQISQFFRYSSPTRIDEAAPYLKLILEQYDKVHQGAQGDFVPLLYLGVALHKVEGKEEDALKAFKDGFIYNELHPGRTGPNTELWAQASMSRLLRRMGKVSEAEKQEAEIRTWLKYHKFGMPPSKFRELVTDPTQQGRDYIMDQPEMKEMMRGVTELPGGISMYIG
;
A
#
# COMPACT_ATOMS: atom_id res chain seq x y z
N LEU A 1 14.91 19.55 8.44
CA LEU A 1 14.36 20.45 7.40
C LEU A 1 14.32 19.75 6.04
N LEU A 2 15.44 19.20 5.58
CA LEU A 2 15.52 18.53 4.27
C LEU A 2 14.74 17.20 4.21
N ASP A 3 14.82 16.37 5.25
CA ASP A 3 14.13 15.08 5.35
C ASP A 3 12.60 15.27 5.35
N THR A 4 12.14 16.32 6.05
CA THR A 4 10.73 16.74 6.05
C THR A 4 10.26 17.14 4.65
N ALA A 5 11.08 17.87 3.90
CA ALA A 5 10.76 18.24 2.52
C ALA A 5 10.71 17.02 1.60
N TYR A 6 11.68 16.10 1.72
CA TYR A 6 11.67 14.83 0.98
C TYR A 6 10.43 13.99 1.30
N TRP A 7 10.03 13.95 2.56
CA TRP A 7 8.83 13.24 2.98
C TRP A 7 7.56 13.86 2.40
N GLN A 8 7.44 15.19 2.43
CA GLN A 8 6.31 15.92 1.83
C GLN A 8 6.23 15.71 0.32
N ILE A 9 7.36 15.76 -0.38
CA ILE A 9 7.43 15.47 -1.83
C ILE A 9 7.01 14.02 -2.11
N SER A 10 7.45 13.07 -1.31
CA SER A 10 7.09 11.65 -1.45
C SER A 10 5.58 11.43 -1.25
N GLN A 11 4.97 12.12 -0.29
CA GLN A 11 3.52 12.12 -0.10
C GLN A 11 2.77 12.78 -1.26
N PHE A 12 3.28 13.90 -1.79
CA PHE A 12 2.72 14.54 -2.97
C PHE A 12 2.67 13.58 -4.17
N PHE A 13 3.76 12.84 -4.40
CA PHE A 13 3.79 11.81 -5.44
C PHE A 13 2.81 10.66 -5.16
N ARG A 14 2.74 10.15 -3.93
CA ARG A 14 1.76 9.12 -3.54
C ARG A 14 0.33 9.53 -3.93
N TYR A 15 -0.08 10.73 -3.53
CA TYR A 15 -1.46 11.21 -3.64
C TYR A 15 -1.78 11.91 -4.98
N SER A 16 -0.85 11.92 -5.93
CA SER A 16 -1.15 12.30 -7.31
C SER A 16 -2.05 11.27 -8.00
N SER A 17 -2.80 11.70 -9.02
CA SER A 17 -3.70 10.82 -9.78
C SER A 17 -3.41 10.93 -11.29
N PRO A 18 -2.92 9.85 -11.94
CA PRO A 18 -2.48 8.59 -11.34
C PRO A 18 -1.27 8.80 -10.42
N THR A 19 -1.04 7.85 -9.51
CA THR A 19 0.09 7.94 -8.57
C THR A 19 1.43 7.95 -9.29
N ARG A 20 2.30 8.89 -8.91
CA ARG A 20 3.69 9.08 -9.39
C ARG A 20 4.73 8.63 -8.36
N ILE A 21 4.33 7.72 -7.48
CA ILE A 21 5.15 7.26 -6.36
C ILE A 21 6.52 6.68 -6.77
N ASP A 22 6.65 6.19 -8.00
CA ASP A 22 7.91 5.75 -8.59
C ASP A 22 8.97 6.87 -8.62
N GLU A 23 8.57 8.13 -8.83
CA GLU A 23 9.45 9.30 -8.77
C GLU A 23 9.94 9.61 -7.34
N ALA A 24 9.30 9.03 -6.31
CA ALA A 24 9.67 9.26 -4.92
C ALA A 24 10.89 8.45 -4.47
N ALA A 25 11.29 7.42 -5.22
CA ALA A 25 12.35 6.48 -4.83
C ALA A 25 13.66 7.14 -4.35
N PRO A 26 14.27 8.15 -5.03
CA PRO A 26 15.49 8.78 -4.54
C PRO A 26 15.29 9.52 -3.21
N TYR A 27 14.15 10.19 -3.02
CA TYR A 27 13.85 10.93 -1.80
C TYR A 27 13.63 9.98 -0.62
N LEU A 28 12.92 8.88 -0.83
CA LEU A 28 12.68 7.85 0.18
C LEU A 28 13.98 7.17 0.63
N LYS A 29 14.90 6.91 -0.29
CA LYS A 29 16.24 6.38 0.04
C LYS A 29 17.04 7.35 0.91
N LEU A 30 17.00 8.65 0.60
CA LEU A 30 17.68 9.67 1.41
C LEU A 30 17.11 9.75 2.83
N ILE A 31 15.78 9.72 2.97
CA ILE A 31 15.11 9.69 4.28
C ILE A 31 15.59 8.49 5.10
N LEU A 32 15.60 7.30 4.50
CA LEU A 32 16.00 6.06 5.17
C LEU A 32 17.49 6.06 5.54
N GLU A 33 18.36 6.56 4.64
CA GLU A 33 19.80 6.69 4.90
C GLU A 33 20.08 7.67 6.05
N GLN A 34 19.39 8.82 6.07
CA GLN A 34 19.52 9.80 7.15
C GLN A 34 19.00 9.25 8.48
N TYR A 35 17.87 8.55 8.43
CA TYR A 35 17.31 7.87 9.60
C TYR A 35 18.32 6.89 10.19
N ASP A 36 18.89 6.01 9.36
CA ASP A 36 19.88 5.02 9.79
C ASP A 36 21.14 5.67 10.39
N LYS A 37 21.65 6.75 9.79
CA LYS A 37 22.79 7.50 10.34
C LYS A 37 22.53 8.07 11.74
N VAL A 38 21.31 8.55 11.99
CA VAL A 38 20.95 9.17 13.27
C VAL A 38 20.65 8.10 14.33
N HIS A 39 20.03 6.99 13.94
CA HIS A 39 19.51 5.99 14.86
C HIS A 39 20.41 4.74 14.97
N GLN A 40 21.47 4.64 14.15
CA GLN A 40 22.45 3.54 14.16
C GLN A 40 21.80 2.15 14.13
N GLY A 41 20.80 1.97 13.25
CA GLY A 41 20.01 0.74 13.18
C GLY A 41 18.96 0.55 14.27
N ALA A 42 18.78 1.52 15.18
CA ALA A 42 17.64 1.51 16.10
C ALA A 42 16.34 1.81 15.34
N GLN A 43 15.39 0.88 15.45
CA GLN A 43 13.99 0.95 15.01
C GLN A 43 13.71 1.81 13.78
N GLY A 44 13.67 1.21 12.59
CA GLY A 44 13.44 1.94 11.33
C GLY A 44 12.11 2.68 11.27
N ASP A 45 12.09 3.84 10.62
CA ASP A 45 10.86 4.45 10.14
C ASP A 45 10.27 3.54 9.03
N PHE A 46 9.25 2.78 9.39
CA PHE A 46 8.67 1.73 8.54
C PHE A 46 7.76 2.30 7.46
N VAL A 47 7.22 3.51 7.63
CA VAL A 47 6.35 4.13 6.62
C VAL A 47 7.14 4.46 5.34
N PRO A 48 8.32 5.13 5.40
CA PRO A 48 9.18 5.31 4.23
C PRO A 48 9.62 3.98 3.59
N LEU A 49 9.83 2.90 4.35
CA LEU A 49 10.14 1.58 3.79
C LEU A 49 8.98 1.04 2.94
N LEU A 50 7.75 1.12 3.44
CA LEU A 50 6.58 0.70 2.68
C LEU A 50 6.40 1.56 1.43
N TYR A 51 6.58 2.88 1.53
CA TYR A 51 6.54 3.76 0.35
C TYR A 51 7.65 3.41 -0.65
N LEU A 52 8.86 3.10 -0.19
CA LEU A 52 9.97 2.72 -1.05
C LEU A 52 9.68 1.39 -1.75
N GLY A 53 9.12 0.42 -1.04
CA GLY A 53 8.62 -0.83 -1.64
C GLY A 53 7.63 -0.54 -2.75
N VAL A 54 6.68 0.38 -2.53
CA VAL A 54 5.72 0.75 -3.57
C VAL A 54 6.39 1.44 -4.76
N ALA A 55 7.26 2.41 -4.50
CA ALA A 55 7.99 3.13 -5.55
C ALA A 55 8.82 2.17 -6.43
N LEU A 56 9.59 1.29 -5.80
CA LEU A 56 10.45 0.33 -6.51
C LEU A 56 9.65 -0.75 -7.24
N HIS A 57 8.45 -1.13 -6.77
CA HIS A 57 7.63 -2.12 -7.47
C HIS A 57 7.26 -1.66 -8.89
N LYS A 58 7.20 -0.34 -9.12
CA LYS A 58 6.84 0.24 -10.42
C LYS A 58 8.03 0.33 -11.38
N VAL A 59 9.24 0.02 -10.93
CA VAL A 59 10.47 0.10 -11.72
C VAL A 59 10.91 -1.31 -12.14
N GLU A 60 11.07 -1.51 -13.45
CA GLU A 60 11.56 -2.78 -14.00
C GLU A 60 12.98 -3.10 -13.50
N GLY A 61 13.24 -4.36 -13.13
CA GLY A 61 14.54 -4.80 -12.62
C GLY A 61 14.78 -4.45 -11.15
N LYS A 62 13.78 -3.91 -10.45
CA LYS A 62 13.82 -3.57 -9.01
C LYS A 62 12.96 -4.46 -8.15
N GLU A 63 12.60 -5.64 -8.64
CA GLU A 63 11.67 -6.57 -7.98
C GLU A 63 12.19 -7.04 -6.62
N GLU A 64 13.45 -7.48 -6.53
CA GLU A 64 14.03 -7.94 -5.26
C GLU A 64 14.27 -6.80 -4.27
N ASP A 65 14.69 -5.62 -4.76
CA ASP A 65 14.85 -4.42 -3.92
C ASP A 65 13.48 -3.99 -3.33
N ALA A 66 12.43 -4.01 -4.15
CA ALA A 66 11.06 -3.71 -3.73
C ALA A 66 10.56 -4.73 -2.71
N LEU A 67 10.77 -6.02 -2.96
CA LEU A 67 10.33 -7.09 -2.07
C LEU A 67 11.04 -6.99 -0.71
N LYS A 68 12.34 -6.68 -0.71
CA LYS A 68 13.08 -6.44 0.53
C LYS A 68 12.50 -5.27 1.31
N ALA A 69 12.27 -4.12 0.65
CA ALA A 69 11.71 -2.94 1.31
C ALA A 69 10.31 -3.21 1.91
N PHE A 70 9.46 -3.96 1.20
CA PHE A 70 8.16 -4.40 1.76
C PHE A 70 8.34 -5.29 2.99
N LYS A 71 9.17 -6.33 2.90
CA LYS A 71 9.38 -7.26 4.03
C LYS A 71 9.92 -6.53 5.26
N ASP A 72 10.91 -5.68 5.08
CA ASP A 72 11.47 -4.88 6.17
C ASP A 72 10.39 -3.96 6.77
N GLY A 73 9.64 -3.24 5.93
CA GLY A 73 8.56 -2.36 6.37
C GLY A 73 7.45 -3.09 7.15
N PHE A 74 7.01 -4.26 6.68
CA PHE A 74 5.97 -5.05 7.35
C PHE A 74 6.46 -5.68 8.65
N ILE A 75 7.69 -6.19 8.72
CA ILE A 75 8.28 -6.70 9.97
C ILE A 75 8.25 -5.62 11.06
N TYR A 76 8.65 -4.39 10.71
CA TYR A 76 8.62 -3.29 11.67
C TYR A 76 7.21 -2.86 12.07
N ASN A 77 6.24 -2.92 11.14
CA ASN A 77 4.84 -2.65 11.45
C ASN A 77 4.24 -3.69 12.40
N GLU A 78 4.55 -4.98 12.22
CA GLU A 78 4.13 -6.06 13.12
C GLU A 78 4.65 -5.86 14.55
N LEU A 79 5.87 -5.33 14.69
CA LEU A 79 6.44 -4.97 15.99
C LEU A 79 5.77 -3.73 16.62
N HIS A 80 5.03 -2.93 15.84
CA HIS A 80 4.41 -1.66 16.25
C HIS A 80 2.99 -1.48 15.72
N PRO A 81 2.07 -2.37 16.11
CA PRO A 81 0.72 -2.37 15.57
C PRO A 81 0.05 -1.00 15.77
N GLY A 82 -0.59 -0.51 14.72
CA GLY A 82 -1.38 0.73 14.73
C GLY A 82 -0.63 2.01 14.39
N ARG A 83 0.69 1.98 14.12
CA ARG A 83 1.43 3.21 13.76
C ARG A 83 1.37 3.62 12.28
N THR A 84 1.18 2.68 11.34
CA THR A 84 1.09 3.00 9.90
C THR A 84 -0.29 3.51 9.48
N GLY A 85 -1.32 3.04 10.18
CA GLY A 85 -2.72 3.23 9.82
C GLY A 85 -3.16 2.35 8.64
N PRO A 86 -4.44 1.97 8.58
CA PRO A 86 -4.93 0.97 7.62
C PRO A 86 -4.75 1.40 6.16
N ASN A 87 -4.81 2.70 5.86
CA ASN A 87 -4.70 3.19 4.49
C ASN A 87 -3.34 2.87 3.85
N THR A 88 -2.26 3.05 4.61
CA THR A 88 -0.91 2.78 4.10
C THR A 88 -0.64 1.29 4.06
N GLU A 89 -1.12 0.54 5.05
CA GLU A 89 -0.98 -0.92 5.10
C GLU A 89 -1.66 -1.58 3.91
N LEU A 90 -2.95 -1.33 3.69
CA LEU A 90 -3.72 -1.91 2.59
C LEU A 90 -3.11 -1.58 1.22
N TRP A 91 -2.68 -0.33 1.04
CA TRP A 91 -2.04 0.13 -0.19
C TRP A 91 -0.70 -0.56 -0.45
N ALA A 92 0.14 -0.70 0.59
CA ALA A 92 1.41 -1.39 0.47
C ALA A 92 1.21 -2.91 0.25
N GLN A 93 0.27 -3.54 0.96
CA GLN A 93 -0.01 -4.97 0.80
C GLN A 93 -0.53 -5.29 -0.60
N ALA A 94 -1.43 -4.46 -1.13
CA ALA A 94 -1.93 -4.63 -2.50
C ALA A 94 -0.83 -4.46 -3.55
N SER A 95 0.11 -3.56 -3.30
CA SER A 95 1.26 -3.34 -4.18
C SER A 95 2.26 -4.50 -4.10
N MET A 96 2.48 -5.04 -2.91
CA MET A 96 3.30 -6.23 -2.68
C MET A 96 2.69 -7.47 -3.33
N SER A 97 1.37 -7.69 -3.25
CA SER A 97 0.73 -8.85 -3.90
C SER A 97 0.91 -8.84 -5.41
N ARG A 98 0.76 -7.67 -6.05
CA ARG A 98 1.06 -7.49 -7.49
C ARG A 98 2.50 -7.82 -7.83
N LEU A 99 3.46 -7.35 -7.02
CA LEU A 99 4.87 -7.67 -7.18
C LEU A 99 5.12 -9.19 -7.06
N LEU A 100 4.58 -9.83 -6.01
CA LEU A 100 4.71 -11.25 -5.78
C LEU A 100 4.18 -12.07 -6.96
N ARG A 101 3.05 -11.68 -7.56
CA ARG A 101 2.53 -12.31 -8.78
C ARG A 101 3.48 -12.17 -9.96
N ARG A 102 4.04 -10.97 -10.21
CA ARG A 102 5.04 -10.77 -11.28
C ARG A 102 6.29 -11.63 -11.08
N MET A 103 6.68 -11.86 -9.84
CA MET A 103 7.81 -12.72 -9.47
C MET A 103 7.47 -14.22 -9.45
N GLY A 104 6.23 -14.62 -9.80
CA GLY A 104 5.79 -16.01 -9.76
C GLY A 104 5.54 -16.57 -8.34
N LYS A 105 5.61 -15.74 -7.29
CA LYS A 105 5.36 -16.09 -5.88
C LYS A 105 3.85 -16.09 -5.57
N VAL A 106 3.10 -16.88 -6.34
CA VAL A 106 1.62 -16.84 -6.37
C VAL A 106 0.98 -17.12 -5.01
N SER A 107 1.45 -18.14 -4.29
CA SER A 107 0.91 -18.50 -2.96
C SER A 107 1.08 -17.36 -1.93
N GLU A 108 2.23 -16.68 -1.94
CA GLU A 108 2.45 -15.51 -1.07
C GLU A 108 1.55 -14.34 -1.46
N ALA A 109 1.32 -14.12 -2.75
CA ALA A 109 0.40 -13.08 -3.23
C ALA A 109 -1.04 -13.33 -2.77
N GLU A 110 -1.52 -14.58 -2.91
CA GLU A 110 -2.87 -14.97 -2.49
C GLU A 110 -3.10 -14.77 -1.00
N LYS A 111 -2.07 -15.00 -0.17
CA LYS A 111 -2.11 -14.71 1.26
C LYS A 111 -2.33 -13.22 1.52
N GLN A 112 -1.54 -12.35 0.90
CA GLN A 112 -1.68 -10.89 1.04
C GLN A 112 -3.08 -10.42 0.61
N GLU A 113 -3.56 -10.94 -0.52
CA GLU A 113 -4.88 -10.58 -1.04
C GLU A 113 -6.02 -11.06 -0.12
N ALA A 114 -5.90 -12.25 0.47
CA ALA A 114 -6.87 -12.77 1.42
C ALA A 114 -6.91 -11.93 2.72
N GLU A 115 -5.75 -11.47 3.20
CA GLU A 115 -5.65 -10.58 4.36
C GLU A 115 -6.36 -9.25 4.09
N ILE A 116 -6.14 -8.64 2.92
CA ILE A 116 -6.81 -7.40 2.50
C ILE A 116 -8.34 -7.58 2.45
N ARG A 117 -8.83 -8.67 1.85
CA ARG A 117 -10.28 -8.94 1.80
C ARG A 117 -10.86 -9.20 3.18
N THR A 118 -10.12 -9.91 4.02
CA THR A 118 -10.50 -10.18 5.42
C THR A 118 -10.58 -8.88 6.22
N TRP A 119 -9.64 -7.95 6.02
CA TRP A 119 -9.68 -6.65 6.67
C TRP A 119 -10.99 -5.92 6.36
N LEU A 120 -11.40 -5.84 5.08
CA LEU A 120 -12.64 -5.17 4.70
C LEU A 120 -13.87 -5.83 5.32
N LYS A 121 -13.90 -7.17 5.37
CA LYS A 121 -15.01 -7.93 5.99
C LYS A 121 -15.24 -7.53 7.44
N TYR A 122 -14.17 -7.33 8.22
CA TYR A 122 -14.25 -6.91 9.62
C TYR A 122 -14.41 -5.41 9.81
N HIS A 123 -14.04 -4.60 8.80
CA HIS A 123 -14.07 -3.14 8.85
C HIS A 123 -14.96 -2.54 7.78
N LYS A 124 -16.10 -3.18 7.48
CA LYS A 124 -17.03 -2.77 6.40
C LYS A 124 -17.51 -1.31 6.48
N PHE A 125 -17.52 -0.72 7.68
CA PHE A 125 -17.88 0.69 7.90
C PHE A 125 -16.67 1.58 8.23
N GLY A 126 -15.45 1.02 8.26
CA GLY A 126 -14.22 1.74 8.58
C GLY A 126 -13.70 2.59 7.43
N MET A 127 -14.16 2.34 6.20
CA MET A 127 -13.74 3.06 5.01
C MET A 127 -14.80 3.00 3.91
N PRO A 128 -15.02 4.08 3.14
CA PRO A 128 -15.86 4.04 1.94
C PRO A 128 -15.32 3.06 0.89
N PRO A 129 -16.17 2.27 0.22
CA PRO A 129 -15.77 1.41 -0.90
C PRO A 129 -14.89 2.02 -1.98
N SER A 130 -15.11 3.28 -2.38
CA SER A 130 -14.31 4.00 -3.36
C SER A 130 -12.91 4.22 -2.84
N LYS A 131 -12.77 4.60 -1.57
CA LYS A 131 -11.47 4.76 -0.93
C LYS A 131 -10.76 3.43 -0.79
N PHE A 132 -11.48 2.37 -0.43
CA PHE A 132 -10.89 1.02 -0.38
C PHE A 132 -10.38 0.62 -1.77
N ARG A 133 -11.19 0.80 -2.81
CA ARG A 133 -10.82 0.53 -4.20
C ARG A 133 -9.58 1.33 -4.61
N GLU A 134 -9.54 2.63 -4.33
CA GLU A 134 -8.39 3.51 -4.60
C GLU A 134 -7.09 2.98 -3.98
N LEU A 135 -7.14 2.38 -2.79
CA LEU A 135 -5.95 1.85 -2.12
C LEU A 135 -5.49 0.52 -2.71
N VAL A 136 -6.43 -0.36 -3.07
CA VAL A 136 -6.10 -1.75 -3.43
C VAL A 136 -5.97 -1.99 -4.92
N THR A 137 -6.48 -1.09 -5.77
CA THR A 137 -6.32 -1.17 -7.22
C THR A 137 -5.20 -0.24 -7.71
N ASP A 138 -4.71 -0.46 -8.93
CA ASP A 138 -3.76 0.44 -9.59
C ASP A 138 -4.18 0.60 -11.06
N PRO A 139 -4.69 1.78 -11.48
CA PRO A 139 -5.17 1.99 -12.84
C PRO A 139 -4.06 1.92 -13.90
N THR A 140 -2.78 2.00 -13.50
CA THR A 140 -1.66 1.88 -14.43
C THR A 140 -1.27 0.42 -14.70
N GLN A 141 -1.82 -0.54 -13.95
CA GLN A 141 -1.55 -1.97 -14.12
C GLN A 141 -2.65 -2.60 -14.99
N GLN A 142 -2.26 -3.38 -16.00
CA GLN A 142 -3.18 -4.13 -16.83
C GLN A 142 -3.41 -5.54 -16.27
N GLY A 143 -4.57 -6.12 -16.55
CA GLY A 143 -4.91 -7.50 -16.20
C GLY A 143 -6.00 -7.61 -15.14
N ARG A 144 -6.10 -8.80 -14.56
CA ARG A 144 -7.10 -9.13 -13.54
C ARG A 144 -6.77 -8.47 -12.21
N ASP A 145 -7.79 -7.95 -11.52
CA ASP A 145 -7.65 -7.51 -10.14
C ASP A 145 -7.95 -8.67 -9.19
N TYR A 146 -6.91 -9.24 -8.58
CA TYR A 146 -7.04 -10.43 -7.74
C TYR A 146 -7.67 -10.16 -6.36
N ILE A 147 -7.87 -8.89 -5.99
CA ILE A 147 -8.55 -8.48 -4.77
C ILE A 147 -10.02 -8.22 -5.09
N MET A 148 -10.30 -7.25 -5.97
CA MET A 148 -11.63 -6.74 -6.25
C MET A 148 -12.49 -7.66 -7.13
N ASP A 149 -11.89 -8.53 -7.97
CA ASP A 149 -12.66 -9.40 -8.85
C ASP A 149 -13.22 -10.66 -8.17
N GLN A 150 -12.93 -10.86 -6.88
CA GLN A 150 -13.45 -12.00 -6.13
C GLN A 150 -14.97 -11.91 -5.92
N PRO A 151 -15.73 -13.01 -6.02
CA PRO A 151 -17.19 -13.00 -5.84
C PRO A 151 -17.64 -12.34 -4.54
N GLU A 152 -16.96 -12.65 -3.43
CA GLU A 152 -17.24 -12.08 -2.11
C GLU A 152 -17.09 -10.55 -2.06
N MET A 153 -16.14 -10.00 -2.83
CA MET A 153 -15.93 -8.54 -2.89
C MET A 153 -17.01 -7.87 -3.74
N LYS A 154 -17.42 -8.51 -4.84
CA LYS A 154 -18.53 -8.00 -5.67
C LYS A 154 -19.83 -7.94 -4.89
N GLU A 155 -20.15 -8.97 -4.11
CA GLU A 155 -21.33 -8.97 -3.25
C GLU A 155 -21.22 -7.93 -2.13
N MET A 156 -20.05 -7.79 -1.49
CA MET A 156 -19.87 -6.81 -0.41
C MET A 156 -20.04 -5.36 -0.86
N MET A 157 -19.68 -5.08 -2.11
CA MET A 157 -19.82 -3.76 -2.72
C MET A 157 -21.18 -3.54 -3.39
N ARG A 158 -22.05 -4.57 -3.45
CA ARG A 158 -23.35 -4.47 -4.08
C ARG A 158 -24.30 -3.62 -3.22
N GLY A 159 -25.00 -2.68 -3.85
CA GLY A 159 -25.99 -1.83 -3.16
C GLY A 159 -25.39 -0.75 -2.25
N VAL A 160 -24.06 -0.56 -2.24
CA VAL A 160 -23.46 0.58 -1.53
C VAL A 160 -23.58 1.83 -2.37
N THR A 161 -24.27 2.84 -1.82
CA THR A 161 -24.32 4.20 -2.38
C THR A 161 -23.43 5.09 -1.54
N GLU A 162 -22.44 5.71 -2.16
CA GLU A 162 -21.61 6.70 -1.50
C GLU A 162 -22.19 8.10 -1.68
N LEU A 163 -22.33 8.81 -0.56
CA LEU A 163 -22.69 10.20 -0.53
C LEU A 163 -21.44 11.09 -0.54
N PRO A 164 -21.57 12.35 -1.02
CA PRO A 164 -20.51 13.34 -0.94
C PRO A 164 -19.95 13.44 0.50
N GLY A 165 -18.63 13.54 0.63
CA GLY A 165 -17.95 13.61 1.92
C GLY A 165 -17.52 12.26 2.51
N GLY A 166 -17.62 11.16 1.77
CA GLY A 166 -17.11 9.85 2.19
C GLY A 166 -18.04 9.12 3.16
N ILE A 167 -19.35 9.38 3.10
CA ILE A 167 -20.36 8.65 3.85
C ILE A 167 -20.91 7.54 2.96
N SER A 168 -20.95 6.30 3.45
CA SER A 168 -21.53 5.17 2.70
C SER A 168 -22.90 4.78 3.28
N MET A 169 -23.90 4.67 2.40
CA MET A 169 -25.22 4.13 2.70
C MET A 169 -25.37 2.75 2.06
N TYR A 170 -25.83 1.78 2.83
CA TYR A 170 -26.20 0.46 2.33
C TYR A 170 -27.68 0.47 1.99
N ILE A 171 -27.99 0.34 0.70
CA ILE A 171 -29.37 0.17 0.21
C ILE A 171 -29.53 -1.32 -0.07
N GLY A 172 -30.35 -1.97 0.76
CA GLY A 172 -30.62 -3.41 0.71
C GLY A 172 -31.26 -3.87 -0.59
#